data_AF-A0A843T4M8-F1
#
_entry.id   AF-A0A843T4M8-F1
#
_cell.length_a   1.000
_cell.length_b   1.000
_cell.length_c   1.000
_cell.angle_alpha   90.00
_cell.angle_beta   90.00
_cell.angle_gamma   90.00
#
_symmetry.space_group_name_H-M   'P 1'
#
loop_
_entity.id
_entity.type
_entity.pdbx_description
1 polymer ?
#
loop_
_entity_poly.entity_id
_entity_poly.type
_entity_poly.pdbx_seq_one_letter_code
_entity_poly.pdbx_strand_id
1 'polypeptide(L)'
;MPRPPGPCRGNPGGGEGTSGDGSDPVGRARRLHRANGVRSRGQTAGLPGGADRPSVSWAGGAPGSLARTSDFGIGEARSFKPQGSPPNRHPVAGPGQSRRGHVERGGSVIPDAEIRRAARRAGVEPRVVELDYVLGWALWGLGSSELLRERLLFKGGTCLRKCYIPDYRFSEDLDFTALRWLEWDSFREGVAAAMERVSDESGINFRVREPRFETVDDEYGRESLQARIYWYGPHSHRGDPRAIRLDINRGEALAFDPVQRPVTHPYSDTGDLGETSWPCYALEEVMAEKLRAVLGQRKHAVSRDLYDIHFLLEQGIDKDRVRAALPSKLEAKELSIDTVTAERLVERKAEFESDWHRNLVHLVARERMPEFEVVWREVYRYAQQNVPGEG
;
A
#
# COMPACT_ATOMS: atom_id res chain seq x y z
N MET A 1 14.67 -24.45 -72.66
CA MET A 1 16.10 -24.11 -72.46
C MET A 1 16.66 -24.93 -71.31
N PRO A 2 17.96 -25.27 -71.33
CA PRO A 2 18.47 -26.63 -71.17
C PRO A 2 18.81 -27.06 -69.73
N ARG A 3 19.17 -28.35 -69.68
CA ARG A 3 19.47 -29.28 -68.57
C ARG A 3 20.93 -29.12 -68.03
N PRO A 4 21.33 -29.90 -66.97
CA PRO A 4 22.33 -29.61 -65.91
C PRO A 4 23.77 -30.07 -66.36
N PRO A 5 24.81 -30.49 -65.57
CA PRO A 5 25.02 -30.78 -64.11
C PRO A 5 26.32 -30.18 -63.51
N GLY A 6 26.59 -30.27 -62.20
CA GLY A 6 27.38 -31.34 -61.56
C GLY A 6 28.59 -30.77 -60.78
N PRO A 7 29.16 -31.49 -59.78
CA PRO A 7 30.03 -30.94 -58.74
C PRO A 7 31.53 -31.25 -58.92
N CYS A 8 32.43 -30.45 -58.34
CA CYS A 8 33.86 -30.82 -58.17
C CYS A 8 34.48 -30.23 -56.88
N ARG A 9 35.22 -31.10 -56.18
CA ARG A 9 36.17 -30.80 -55.09
C ARG A 9 37.51 -30.29 -55.68
N GLY A 10 38.30 -29.56 -54.90
CA GLY A 10 39.74 -29.37 -55.14
C GLY A 10 40.39 -28.23 -54.36
N ASN A 11 41.21 -28.59 -53.35
CA ASN A 11 42.29 -27.78 -52.72
C ASN A 11 43.51 -27.71 -53.70
N PRO A 12 44.71 -27.13 -53.42
CA PRO A 12 45.21 -26.21 -52.38
C PRO A 12 46.16 -25.09 -52.93
N GLY A 13 46.82 -24.33 -52.04
CA GLY A 13 48.08 -23.59 -52.28
C GLY A 13 47.94 -22.07 -52.36
N GLY A 14 48.70 -21.21 -51.68
CA GLY A 14 50.03 -21.36 -51.09
C GLY A 14 51.02 -20.42 -51.81
N GLY A 15 51.70 -19.55 -51.07
CA GLY A 15 52.85 -18.73 -51.53
C GLY A 15 52.47 -17.26 -51.79
N GLU A 16 52.80 -16.31 -50.93
CA GLU A 16 54.14 -15.73 -50.62
C GLU A 16 54.70 -14.78 -51.70
N GLY A 17 55.03 -13.56 -51.25
CA GLY A 17 56.07 -12.71 -51.81
C GLY A 17 55.65 -11.90 -53.05
N THR A 18 56.10 -10.67 -53.30
CA THR A 18 57.16 -9.84 -52.70
C THR A 18 57.04 -8.44 -53.33
N SER A 19 57.34 -7.40 -52.53
CA SER A 19 58.12 -6.18 -52.85
C SER A 19 57.92 -5.37 -54.15
N GLY A 20 57.94 -4.04 -53.97
CA GLY A 20 58.35 -3.04 -54.98
C GLY A 20 57.29 -1.95 -55.17
N ASP A 21 57.25 -0.90 -54.35
CA ASP A 21 58.04 0.34 -54.44
C ASP A 21 57.61 1.25 -55.61
N GLY A 22 57.30 2.52 -55.29
CA GLY A 22 57.05 3.55 -56.30
C GLY A 22 56.01 4.62 -55.96
N SER A 23 56.50 5.74 -55.43
CA SER A 23 56.08 7.13 -55.71
C SER A 23 54.76 7.71 -55.14
N ASP A 24 54.96 8.54 -54.09
CA ASP A 24 54.22 9.75 -53.66
C ASP A 24 54.03 10.80 -54.81
N PRO A 25 53.30 11.94 -54.63
CA PRO A 25 52.59 12.46 -53.44
C PRO A 25 51.18 13.06 -53.71
N VAL A 26 50.47 13.49 -52.65
CA VAL A 26 49.92 14.86 -52.44
C VAL A 26 48.85 14.85 -51.32
N GLY A 27 49.09 15.63 -50.26
CA GLY A 27 48.05 16.52 -49.72
C GLY A 27 47.51 16.29 -48.28
N ARG A 28 48.04 17.12 -47.35
CA ARG A 28 47.47 17.62 -46.07
C ARG A 28 47.41 16.63 -44.88
N ALA A 29 48.26 16.77 -43.85
CA ALA A 29 48.27 17.76 -42.74
C ALA A 29 47.02 17.68 -41.84
N ARG A 30 47.04 17.45 -40.51
CA ARG A 30 48.07 17.43 -39.45
C ARG A 30 47.56 16.60 -38.24
N ARG A 31 48.51 16.02 -37.49
CA ARG A 31 48.45 15.25 -36.21
C ARG A 31 47.97 16.12 -35.02
N LEU A 32 47.31 15.60 -33.97
CA LEU A 32 47.84 14.83 -32.81
C LEU A 32 49.10 15.43 -32.13
N HIS A 33 49.02 15.72 -30.82
CA HIS A 33 49.94 15.30 -29.73
C HIS A 33 49.61 16.06 -28.43
N ARG A 34 49.31 15.39 -27.32
CA ARG A 34 50.18 14.76 -26.28
C ARG A 34 50.88 15.76 -25.33
N ALA A 35 50.44 15.68 -24.07
CA ALA A 35 51.19 15.34 -22.84
C ALA A 35 52.30 16.23 -22.24
N ASN A 36 52.40 16.05 -20.90
CA ASN A 36 53.40 16.42 -19.88
C ASN A 36 53.14 17.78 -19.20
N GLY A 37 53.20 17.96 -17.89
CA GLY A 37 53.73 17.15 -16.78
C GLY A 37 54.61 18.02 -15.86
N VAL A 38 54.61 17.73 -14.55
CA VAL A 38 55.62 18.03 -13.49
C VAL A 38 55.25 19.03 -12.35
N ARG A 39 55.16 18.43 -11.14
CA ARG A 39 55.55 18.75 -9.72
C ARG A 39 56.03 20.18 -9.36
N SER A 40 55.91 20.72 -8.12
CA SER A 40 56.31 20.15 -6.80
C SER A 40 56.02 21.07 -5.57
N ARG A 41 55.91 20.45 -4.36
CA ARG A 41 56.23 20.88 -2.94
C ARG A 41 55.52 22.11 -2.30
N GLY A 42 55.17 22.17 -0.99
CA GLY A 42 55.31 21.30 0.19
C GLY A 42 54.73 21.92 1.51
N GLN A 43 54.60 21.10 2.58
CA GLN A 43 54.68 21.32 4.07
C GLN A 43 54.18 22.66 4.72
N THR A 44 53.51 22.80 5.89
CA THR A 44 53.43 22.09 7.21
C THR A 44 52.37 22.72 8.15
N ALA A 45 51.79 21.91 9.08
CA ALA A 45 51.42 22.12 10.51
C ALA A 45 50.37 23.15 11.05
N GLY A 46 49.52 22.70 12.00
CA GLY A 46 49.05 23.48 13.18
C GLY A 46 47.52 23.56 13.48
N LEU A 47 47.07 23.00 14.62
CA LEU A 47 45.74 23.14 15.30
C LEU A 47 45.65 24.47 16.14
N PRO A 48 44.58 24.81 16.92
CA PRO A 48 43.12 24.50 16.92
C PRO A 48 42.20 25.76 17.10
N GLY A 49 40.86 25.61 17.09
CA GLY A 49 39.95 26.53 17.81
C GLY A 49 38.49 26.69 17.32
N GLY A 50 37.53 26.26 18.15
CA GLY A 50 36.40 27.09 18.63
C GLY A 50 35.08 27.24 17.84
N ALA A 51 33.97 27.08 18.60
CA ALA A 51 32.58 27.57 18.39
C ALA A 51 31.70 26.85 17.33
N ASP A 52 30.41 26.56 17.51
CA ASP A 52 29.45 26.84 18.60
C ASP A 52 28.25 25.85 18.52
N ARG A 53 27.58 25.66 19.66
CA ARG A 53 26.42 24.78 19.98
C ARG A 53 25.08 25.30 19.39
N PRO A 54 23.86 24.74 19.69
CA PRO A 54 23.49 23.46 20.35
C PRO A 54 22.38 22.64 19.63
N SER A 55 22.33 21.35 19.98
CA SER A 55 21.14 20.49 19.96
C SER A 55 20.44 20.51 21.33
N VAL A 56 19.11 20.47 21.35
CA VAL A 56 18.31 20.31 22.58
C VAL A 56 17.42 19.08 22.43
N SER A 57 17.71 18.08 23.27
CA SER A 57 16.89 16.91 23.55
C SER A 57 15.88 17.24 24.66
N TRP A 58 14.70 16.64 24.59
CA TRP A 58 13.76 16.57 25.72
C TRP A 58 13.43 15.12 26.00
N ALA A 59 13.75 14.69 27.23
CA ALA A 59 13.32 13.43 27.81
C ALA A 59 12.81 13.72 29.23
N GLY A 60 11.64 13.17 29.54
CA GLY A 60 11.31 12.58 30.85
C GLY A 60 10.76 13.50 31.96
N GLY A 61 9.66 13.05 32.56
CA GLY A 61 9.40 13.27 33.99
C GLY A 61 8.02 13.83 34.36
N ALA A 62 7.09 12.94 34.71
CA ALA A 62 6.05 13.20 35.72
C ALA A 62 6.58 12.72 37.11
N PRO A 63 5.85 12.81 38.25
CA PRO A 63 4.60 13.51 38.56
C PRO A 63 4.68 14.36 39.86
N GLY A 64 3.62 15.12 40.18
CA GLY A 64 3.51 15.84 41.46
C GLY A 64 2.07 16.21 41.81
N SER A 65 1.53 15.52 42.80
CA SER A 65 0.25 15.77 43.48
C SER A 65 0.16 17.17 44.10
N LEU A 66 -1.06 17.74 44.21
CA LEU A 66 -1.49 18.51 45.38
C LEU A 66 -3.01 18.69 45.39
N ALA A 67 -3.62 18.23 46.48
CA ALA A 67 -5.00 18.48 46.86
C ALA A 67 -5.16 19.85 47.56
N ARG A 68 -6.36 20.44 47.46
CA ARG A 68 -7.03 21.36 48.43
C ARG A 68 -8.41 21.71 47.83
N THR A 69 -9.51 21.15 48.33
CA THR A 69 -10.41 21.63 49.42
C THR A 69 -10.99 23.03 49.23
N SER A 70 -12.30 23.12 48.96
CA SER A 70 -13.34 23.83 49.74
C SER A 70 -14.57 24.06 48.83
N ASP A 71 -15.70 23.36 48.97
CA ASP A 71 -16.77 23.45 49.97
C ASP A 71 -17.87 24.51 49.67
N PHE A 72 -19.12 24.09 49.88
CA PHE A 72 -20.41 24.81 49.96
C PHE A 72 -21.20 25.27 48.71
N GLY A 73 -22.47 24.83 48.68
CA GLY A 73 -23.55 25.55 47.96
C GLY A 73 -24.78 24.73 47.59
N ILE A 74 -25.58 24.32 48.56
CA ILE A 74 -26.87 23.61 48.40
C ILE A 74 -27.97 24.63 48.05
N GLY A 75 -28.92 24.28 47.18
CA GLY A 75 -30.14 25.06 46.94
C GLY A 75 -31.18 24.30 46.11
N GLU A 76 -32.19 23.74 46.79
CA GLU A 76 -33.38 23.14 46.19
C GLU A 76 -34.40 24.19 45.68
N ALA A 77 -35.20 23.76 44.70
CA ALA A 77 -36.68 23.74 44.73
C ALA A 77 -37.46 24.53 43.66
N ARG A 78 -38.48 23.82 43.12
CA ARG A 78 -39.82 24.24 42.62
C ARG A 78 -40.03 24.50 41.11
N SER A 79 -40.56 23.45 40.47
CA SER A 79 -41.86 23.39 39.74
C SER A 79 -42.54 24.68 39.29
N PHE A 80 -42.90 24.77 37.98
CA PHE A 80 -44.20 25.29 37.51
C PHE A 80 -44.46 24.88 36.03
N LYS A 81 -45.62 24.28 35.76
CA LYS A 81 -46.24 24.15 34.42
C LYS A 81 -47.16 25.35 34.17
N PRO A 82 -47.46 25.69 32.91
CA PRO A 82 -48.87 25.76 32.56
C PRO A 82 -49.23 25.17 31.19
N GLN A 83 -50.50 24.77 31.08
CA GLN A 83 -51.22 24.29 29.90
C GLN A 83 -51.70 25.46 29.02
N GLY A 84 -51.93 25.19 27.72
CA GLY A 84 -52.75 26.05 26.85
C GLY A 84 -52.70 25.66 25.36
N SER A 85 -53.72 24.95 24.89
CA SER A 85 -54.24 24.96 23.49
C SER A 85 -55.47 25.89 23.46
N PRO A 86 -56.07 26.39 22.33
CA PRO A 86 -56.22 25.82 20.97
C PRO A 86 -56.15 26.94 19.85
N PRO A 87 -56.76 26.89 18.63
CA PRO A 87 -57.46 25.81 17.91
C PRO A 87 -57.03 25.55 16.45
N ASN A 88 -57.61 24.44 15.98
CA ASN A 88 -57.70 23.82 14.67
C ASN A 88 -57.99 24.79 13.50
N ARG A 89 -57.21 24.70 12.41
CA ARG A 89 -57.62 25.14 11.05
C ARG A 89 -57.16 24.09 10.03
N HIS A 90 -58.14 23.42 9.44
CA HIS A 90 -57.98 22.59 8.24
C HIS A 90 -57.56 23.45 7.04
N PRO A 91 -56.69 22.95 6.15
CA PRO A 91 -56.73 23.31 4.75
C PRO A 91 -57.43 22.22 3.93
N VAL A 92 -58.27 22.72 3.04
CA VAL A 92 -59.06 22.02 2.03
C VAL A 92 -58.14 21.31 1.03
N ALA A 93 -58.44 20.06 0.73
CA ALA A 93 -57.82 19.31 -0.37
C ALA A 93 -58.34 19.81 -1.72
N GLY A 94 -57.42 20.16 -2.63
CA GLY A 94 -57.68 20.35 -4.06
C GLY A 94 -56.77 19.43 -4.88
N PRO A 95 -57.22 18.84 -6.00
CA PRO A 95 -56.50 17.81 -6.71
C PRO A 95 -55.50 18.44 -7.69
N GLY A 96 -54.28 17.92 -7.77
CA GLY A 96 -53.33 18.44 -8.75
C GLY A 96 -51.92 17.85 -8.71
N GLN A 97 -51.76 16.81 -9.53
CA GLN A 97 -50.54 16.48 -10.27
C GLN A 97 -49.36 15.84 -9.51
N SER A 98 -49.15 14.58 -9.91
CA SER A 98 -47.95 13.77 -9.76
C SER A 98 -46.65 14.58 -9.89
N ARG A 99 -45.95 14.73 -8.77
CA ARG A 99 -44.50 14.80 -8.77
C ARG A 99 -43.99 13.44 -8.33
N ARG A 100 -43.37 12.71 -9.25
CA ARG A 100 -42.54 11.55 -8.90
C ARG A 100 -41.52 12.05 -7.88
N GLY A 101 -41.71 11.67 -6.63
CA GLY A 101 -40.73 11.91 -5.59
C GLY A 101 -39.45 11.18 -5.99
N HIS A 102 -38.44 11.95 -6.34
CA HIS A 102 -37.07 11.46 -6.20
C HIS A 102 -36.89 11.26 -4.70
N VAL A 103 -36.95 10.01 -4.24
CA VAL A 103 -36.57 9.67 -2.88
C VAL A 103 -35.07 9.94 -2.84
N GLU A 104 -34.68 11.05 -2.21
CA GLU A 104 -33.30 11.28 -1.79
C GLU A 104 -32.91 10.12 -0.88
N ARG A 105 -32.28 9.09 -1.46
CA ARG A 105 -31.54 8.09 -0.69
C ARG A 105 -30.24 8.74 -0.23
N GLY A 106 -30.33 9.72 0.67
CA GLY A 106 -29.17 10.11 1.45
C GLY A 106 -28.90 8.95 2.41
N GLY A 107 -27.87 8.14 2.13
CA GLY A 107 -27.52 7.02 3.01
C GLY A 107 -27.21 7.50 4.41
N SER A 108 -27.69 6.78 5.42
CA SER A 108 -27.32 7.04 6.81
C SER A 108 -26.17 6.11 7.16
N VAL A 109 -25.06 6.66 7.67
CA VAL A 109 -23.95 5.85 8.20
C VAL A 109 -24.45 4.88 9.27
N ILE A 110 -23.81 3.72 9.38
CA ILE A 110 -24.10 2.77 10.46
C ILE A 110 -23.91 3.43 11.85
N PRO A 111 -24.68 3.06 12.88
CA PRO A 111 -24.56 3.69 14.19
C PRO A 111 -23.20 3.41 14.86
N ASP A 112 -22.67 4.40 15.59
CA ASP A 112 -21.46 4.25 16.43
C ASP A 112 -21.55 3.02 17.37
N ALA A 113 -22.75 2.72 17.87
CA ALA A 113 -22.99 1.53 18.70
C ALA A 113 -22.66 0.22 17.98
N GLU A 114 -22.87 0.13 16.66
CA GLU A 114 -22.49 -1.04 15.86
C GLU A 114 -20.98 -1.18 15.76
N ILE A 115 -20.27 -0.10 15.43
CA ILE A 115 -18.80 -0.06 15.40
C ILE A 115 -18.24 -0.54 16.75
N ARG A 116 -18.73 -0.01 17.87
CA ARG A 116 -18.28 -0.42 19.21
C ARG A 116 -18.58 -1.89 19.52
N ARG A 117 -19.73 -2.42 19.08
CA ARG A 117 -20.06 -3.84 19.26
C ARG A 117 -19.13 -4.73 18.45
N ALA A 118 -18.87 -4.38 17.19
CA ALA A 118 -17.96 -5.10 16.32
C ALA A 118 -16.52 -5.05 16.85
N ALA A 119 -16.06 -3.90 17.32
CA ALA A 119 -14.73 -3.74 17.93
C ALA A 119 -14.54 -4.60 19.17
N ARG A 120 -15.53 -4.64 20.08
CA ARG A 120 -15.50 -5.56 21.24
C ARG A 120 -15.43 -7.03 20.83
N ARG A 121 -16.22 -7.43 19.82
CA ARG A 121 -16.19 -8.82 19.31
C ARG A 121 -14.84 -9.17 18.67
N ALA A 122 -14.23 -8.21 17.99
CA ALA A 122 -12.97 -8.39 17.28
C ALA A 122 -11.72 -8.17 18.16
N GLY A 123 -11.87 -7.72 19.41
CA GLY A 123 -10.76 -7.50 20.33
C GLY A 123 -9.83 -6.35 19.93
N VAL A 124 -10.34 -5.34 19.21
CA VAL A 124 -9.56 -4.18 18.73
C VAL A 124 -10.24 -2.86 19.08
N GLU A 125 -9.55 -1.73 18.89
CA GLU A 125 -10.14 -0.42 19.11
C GLU A 125 -11.27 -0.09 18.10
N PRO A 126 -12.31 0.68 18.51
CA PRO A 126 -13.38 1.11 17.61
C PRO A 126 -12.90 1.78 16.33
N ARG A 127 -11.81 2.54 16.40
CA ARG A 127 -11.22 3.21 15.23
C ARG A 127 -10.69 2.23 14.18
N VAL A 128 -10.21 1.06 14.59
CA VAL A 128 -9.74 0.03 13.65
C VAL A 128 -10.92 -0.53 12.86
N VAL A 129 -12.03 -0.84 13.53
CA VAL A 129 -13.27 -1.31 12.89
C VAL A 129 -13.93 -0.24 12.04
N GLU A 130 -13.89 1.02 12.47
CA GLU A 130 -14.40 2.12 11.68
C GLU A 130 -13.61 2.29 10.38
N LEU A 131 -12.27 2.19 10.43
CA LEU A 131 -11.48 2.25 9.20
C LEU A 131 -11.82 1.08 8.27
N ASP A 132 -11.97 -0.14 8.80
CA ASP A 132 -12.42 -1.29 8.00
C ASP A 132 -13.78 -1.07 7.32
N TYR A 133 -14.71 -0.41 8.00
CA TYR A 133 -16.01 0.00 7.45
C TYR A 133 -15.82 1.00 6.29
N VAL A 134 -15.02 2.05 6.53
CA VAL A 134 -14.76 3.09 5.53
C VAL A 134 -14.00 2.52 4.31
N LEU A 135 -13.09 1.56 4.51
CA LEU A 135 -12.39 0.88 3.41
C LEU A 135 -13.34 0.07 2.52
N GLY A 136 -14.40 -0.52 3.08
CA GLY A 136 -15.44 -1.21 2.29
C GLY A 136 -16.18 -0.24 1.36
N TRP A 137 -16.62 0.89 1.90
CA TRP A 137 -17.26 1.95 1.12
C TRP A 137 -16.31 2.59 0.10
N ALA A 138 -15.05 2.81 0.45
CA ALA A 138 -14.05 3.33 -0.48
C ALA A 138 -13.84 2.37 -1.66
N LEU A 139 -13.76 1.05 -1.41
CA LEU A 139 -13.67 0.04 -2.48
C LEU A 139 -14.91 0.02 -3.37
N TRP A 140 -16.11 0.19 -2.80
CA TRP A 140 -17.34 0.34 -3.58
C TRP A 140 -17.33 1.59 -4.46
N GLY A 141 -16.92 2.73 -3.91
CA GLY A 141 -16.81 4.00 -4.63
C GLY A 141 -15.81 3.94 -5.78
N LEU A 142 -14.60 3.43 -5.50
CA LEU A 142 -13.57 3.25 -6.51
C LEU A 142 -14.03 2.28 -7.61
N GLY A 143 -14.73 1.20 -7.24
CA GLY A 143 -15.21 0.17 -8.18
C GLY A 143 -16.35 0.66 -9.06
N SER A 144 -17.03 1.73 -8.65
CA SER A 144 -18.07 2.38 -9.43
C SER A 144 -17.52 3.21 -10.60
N SER A 145 -16.23 3.54 -10.60
CA SER A 145 -15.58 4.18 -11.73
C SER A 145 -15.10 3.11 -12.71
N GLU A 146 -15.67 3.10 -13.92
CA GLU A 146 -15.26 2.17 -14.98
C GLU A 146 -13.77 2.28 -15.28
N LEU A 147 -13.24 3.51 -15.35
CA LEU A 147 -11.82 3.79 -15.56
C LEU A 147 -10.94 3.10 -14.51
N LEU A 148 -11.29 3.22 -13.23
CA LEU A 148 -10.50 2.67 -12.13
C LEU A 148 -10.65 1.14 -12.06
N ARG A 149 -11.89 0.64 -12.17
CA ARG A 149 -12.20 -0.80 -12.12
C ARG A 149 -11.50 -1.60 -13.22
N GLU A 150 -11.35 -1.02 -14.41
CA GLU A 150 -10.70 -1.70 -15.54
C GLU A 150 -9.17 -1.62 -15.53
N ARG A 151 -8.60 -0.64 -14.80
CA ARG A 151 -7.16 -0.35 -14.83
C ARG A 151 -6.42 -0.72 -13.56
N LEU A 152 -7.12 -0.91 -12.45
CA LEU A 152 -6.51 -1.22 -11.16
C LEU A 152 -6.71 -2.69 -10.80
N LEU A 153 -5.65 -3.28 -10.26
CA LEU A 153 -5.63 -4.63 -9.72
C LEU A 153 -5.35 -4.57 -8.22
N PHE A 154 -6.25 -5.09 -7.39
CA PHE A 154 -6.20 -4.95 -5.94
C PHE A 154 -5.26 -5.96 -5.28
N LYS A 155 -4.42 -5.52 -4.33
CA LYS A 155 -3.40 -6.33 -3.68
C LYS A 155 -3.19 -5.97 -2.21
N GLY A 156 -2.17 -6.59 -1.60
CA GLY A 156 -1.74 -6.25 -0.24
C GLY A 156 -2.64 -6.82 0.87
N GLY A 157 -2.43 -6.33 2.10
CA GLY A 157 -3.09 -6.86 3.30
C GLY A 157 -4.60 -6.60 3.34
N THR A 158 -5.06 -5.48 2.78
CA THR A 158 -6.48 -5.16 2.73
C THR A 158 -7.20 -6.03 1.72
N CYS A 159 -6.55 -6.40 0.60
CA CYS A 159 -7.07 -7.39 -0.33
C CYS A 159 -7.24 -8.77 0.34
N LEU A 160 -6.26 -9.21 1.15
CA LEU A 160 -6.41 -10.45 1.93
C LEU A 160 -7.65 -10.40 2.84
N ARG A 161 -7.81 -9.33 3.61
CA ARG A 161 -8.95 -9.17 4.52
C ARG A 161 -10.30 -9.07 3.80
N LYS A 162 -10.38 -8.22 2.78
CA LYS A 162 -11.65 -7.87 2.13
C LYS A 162 -12.10 -8.90 1.10
N CYS A 163 -11.18 -9.55 0.41
CA CYS A 163 -11.50 -10.36 -0.77
C CYS A 163 -11.25 -11.86 -0.60
N TYR A 164 -10.47 -12.27 0.42
CA TYR A 164 -10.06 -13.66 0.60
C TYR A 164 -10.42 -14.25 1.95
N ILE A 165 -10.18 -13.53 3.04
CA ILE A 165 -10.21 -14.06 4.40
C ILE A 165 -11.00 -13.09 5.30
N PRO A 166 -12.32 -13.31 5.48
CA PRO A 166 -13.17 -12.42 6.28
C PRO A 166 -12.72 -12.21 7.74
N ASP A 167 -12.19 -13.25 8.39
CA ASP A 167 -11.74 -13.23 9.79
C ASP A 167 -10.24 -12.90 9.97
N TYR A 168 -9.63 -12.29 8.96
CA TYR A 168 -8.22 -11.94 8.97
C TYR A 168 -7.89 -10.79 9.93
N ARG A 169 -6.60 -10.45 10.07
CA ARG A 169 -6.19 -9.22 10.75
C ARG A 169 -6.74 -7.99 10.05
N PHE A 170 -6.88 -6.88 10.78
CA PHE A 170 -7.24 -5.60 10.20
C PHE A 170 -6.09 -5.04 9.35
N SER A 171 -6.44 -4.15 8.43
CA SER A 171 -5.51 -3.47 7.53
C SER A 171 -6.03 -2.06 7.28
N GLU A 172 -5.12 -1.15 6.89
CA GLU A 172 -5.37 0.30 6.93
C GLU A 172 -5.19 0.98 5.57
N ASP A 173 -4.43 0.34 4.67
CA ASP A 173 -3.99 0.90 3.39
C ASP A 173 -4.73 0.25 2.21
N LEU A 174 -4.90 0.94 1.09
CA LEU A 174 -5.37 0.36 -0.16
C LEU A 174 -4.24 0.30 -1.17
N ASP A 175 -3.76 -0.90 -1.48
CA ASP A 175 -2.67 -1.12 -2.44
C ASP A 175 -3.22 -1.62 -3.78
N PHE A 176 -2.81 -0.97 -4.87
CA PHE A 176 -3.19 -1.38 -6.23
C PHE A 176 -1.99 -1.42 -7.17
N THR A 177 -2.12 -2.21 -8.23
CA THR A 177 -1.25 -2.17 -9.40
C THR A 177 -2.03 -1.63 -10.59
N ALA A 178 -1.47 -0.68 -11.33
CA ALA A 178 -2.03 -0.23 -12.61
C ALA A 178 -1.68 -1.23 -13.73
N LEU A 179 -2.69 -1.92 -14.28
CA LEU A 179 -2.56 -2.91 -15.36
C LEU A 179 -2.24 -2.30 -16.72
N ARG A 180 -2.72 -1.07 -16.93
CA ARG A 180 -2.55 -0.31 -18.17
C ARG A 180 -2.11 1.09 -17.80
N TRP A 181 -1.55 1.81 -18.78
CA TRP A 181 -1.24 3.22 -18.60
C TRP A 181 -2.48 3.96 -18.07
N LEU A 182 -2.30 4.75 -17.01
CA LEU A 182 -3.36 5.56 -16.42
C LEU A 182 -2.74 6.91 -16.07
N GLU A 183 -3.14 7.95 -16.80
CA GLU A 183 -2.76 9.34 -16.51
C GLU A 183 -3.10 9.68 -15.06
N TRP A 184 -2.17 10.30 -14.34
CA TRP A 184 -2.39 10.59 -12.92
C TRP A 184 -3.48 11.60 -12.68
N ASP A 185 -3.66 12.57 -13.58
CA ASP A 185 -4.75 13.53 -13.45
C ASP A 185 -6.11 12.85 -13.61
N SER A 186 -6.28 11.97 -14.60
CA SER A 186 -7.50 11.17 -14.74
C SER A 186 -7.73 10.24 -13.54
N PHE A 187 -6.66 9.70 -12.94
CA PHE A 187 -6.79 8.94 -11.71
C PHE A 187 -7.26 9.81 -10.53
N ARG A 188 -6.65 10.98 -10.34
CA ARG A 188 -7.01 11.93 -9.27
C ARG A 188 -8.47 12.34 -9.37
N GLU A 189 -8.92 12.68 -10.57
CA GLU A 189 -10.33 12.98 -10.87
C GLU A 189 -11.23 11.79 -10.57
N GLY A 190 -10.85 10.58 -10.99
CA GLY A 190 -11.59 9.35 -10.73
C GLY A 190 -11.73 9.04 -9.24
N VAL A 191 -10.67 9.21 -8.46
CA VAL A 191 -10.70 9.05 -7.00
C VAL A 191 -11.57 10.11 -6.34
N ALA A 192 -11.41 11.38 -6.70
CA ALA A 192 -12.20 12.46 -6.13
C ALA A 192 -13.69 12.23 -6.38
N ALA A 193 -14.08 11.91 -7.62
CA ALA A 193 -15.46 11.59 -7.97
C ALA A 193 -15.99 10.36 -7.21
N ALA A 194 -15.17 9.32 -7.05
CA ALA A 194 -15.53 8.14 -6.27
C ALA A 194 -15.81 8.48 -4.80
N MET A 195 -14.97 9.30 -4.15
CA MET A 195 -15.14 9.67 -2.75
C MET A 195 -16.30 10.64 -2.51
N GLU A 196 -16.57 11.54 -3.46
CA GLU A 196 -17.78 12.37 -3.48
C GLU A 196 -19.04 11.48 -3.51
N ARG A 197 -19.07 10.51 -4.42
CA ARG A 197 -20.18 9.57 -4.53
C ARG A 197 -20.37 8.76 -3.24
N VAL A 198 -19.30 8.26 -2.63
CA VAL A 198 -19.38 7.57 -1.34
C VAL A 198 -19.98 8.49 -0.28
N SER A 199 -19.63 9.78 -0.29
CA SER A 199 -20.17 10.73 0.68
C SER A 199 -21.68 10.91 0.55
N ASP A 200 -22.20 10.92 -0.68
CA ASP A 200 -23.63 11.05 -0.94
C ASP A 200 -24.41 9.78 -0.59
N GLU A 201 -23.81 8.62 -0.84
CA GLU A 201 -24.50 7.32 -0.75
C GLU A 201 -24.38 6.67 0.63
N SER A 202 -23.39 7.05 1.45
CA SER A 202 -23.15 6.45 2.77
C SER A 202 -23.28 7.41 3.94
N GLY A 203 -23.11 8.72 3.70
CA GLY A 203 -22.96 9.73 4.75
C GLY A 203 -21.56 9.79 5.39
N ILE A 204 -20.59 8.98 4.96
CA ILE A 204 -19.17 9.15 5.33
C ILE A 204 -18.69 10.44 4.68
N ASN A 205 -18.19 11.39 5.46
CA ASN A 205 -17.80 12.68 4.91
C ASN A 205 -16.34 12.64 4.42
N PHE A 206 -16.14 12.52 3.10
CA PHE A 206 -14.82 12.67 2.46
C PHE A 206 -14.51 14.13 2.05
N ARG A 207 -15.45 15.06 2.24
CA ARG A 207 -15.31 16.50 1.94
C ARG A 207 -14.60 17.28 3.06
N VAL A 208 -14.12 16.57 4.08
CA VAL A 208 -13.55 17.17 5.29
C VAL A 208 -12.24 17.90 5.04
N ARG A 209 -11.50 17.48 3.99
CA ARG A 209 -10.24 18.05 3.57
C ARG A 209 -9.90 17.51 2.17
N GLU A 210 -9.36 18.38 1.31
CA GLU A 210 -8.87 17.99 0.00
C GLU A 210 -7.90 16.79 0.07
N PRO A 211 -8.07 15.77 -0.79
CA PRO A 211 -7.12 14.67 -0.88
C PRO A 211 -5.74 15.19 -1.26
N ARG A 212 -4.70 14.58 -0.69
CA ARG A 212 -3.31 14.86 -1.08
C ARG A 212 -2.81 13.76 -1.97
N PHE A 213 -2.22 14.13 -3.10
CA PHE A 213 -1.61 13.21 -4.04
C PHE A 213 -0.12 13.53 -4.16
N GLU A 214 0.70 12.49 -4.13
CA GLU A 214 2.14 12.59 -4.29
C GLU A 214 2.59 11.55 -5.31
N THR A 215 3.26 12.01 -6.37
CA THR A 215 3.95 11.12 -7.29
C THR A 215 5.32 10.87 -6.70
N VAL A 216 5.62 9.61 -6.40
CA VAL A 216 6.91 9.19 -5.85
C VAL A 216 7.46 8.08 -6.70
N ASP A 217 8.77 8.10 -6.91
CA ASP A 217 9.45 6.93 -7.43
C ASP A 217 9.53 5.89 -6.30
N ASP A 218 9.19 4.65 -6.62
CA ASP A 218 9.44 3.54 -5.71
C ASP A 218 10.95 3.39 -5.47
N GLU A 219 11.34 2.48 -4.57
CA GLU A 219 12.74 2.24 -4.23
C GLU A 219 13.61 1.81 -5.44
N TYR A 220 13.00 1.62 -6.62
CA TYR A 220 13.59 1.15 -7.87
C TYR A 220 13.39 2.14 -9.04
N GLY A 221 13.01 3.39 -8.77
CA GLY A 221 12.85 4.40 -9.81
C GLY A 221 11.59 4.24 -10.67
N ARG A 222 10.63 3.39 -10.25
CA ARG A 222 9.34 3.28 -10.92
C ARG A 222 8.34 4.22 -10.29
N GLU A 223 7.76 5.05 -11.15
CA GLU A 223 6.73 5.99 -10.76
C GLU A 223 5.53 5.28 -10.12
N SER A 224 5.20 5.73 -8.92
CA SER A 224 4.02 5.32 -8.16
C SER A 224 3.25 6.56 -7.71
N LEU A 225 1.96 6.39 -7.45
CA LEU A 225 1.12 7.46 -6.95
C LEU A 225 0.59 7.08 -5.58
N GLN A 226 0.85 7.96 -4.61
CA GLN A 226 0.31 7.86 -3.26
C GLN A 226 -0.79 8.90 -3.08
N ALA A 227 -1.90 8.50 -2.48
CA ALA A 227 -2.99 9.38 -2.12
C ALA A 227 -3.32 9.26 -0.64
N ARG A 228 -3.56 10.39 0.01
CA ARG A 228 -4.13 10.47 1.36
C ARG A 228 -5.50 11.09 1.25
N ILE A 229 -6.52 10.28 1.50
CA ILE A 229 -7.93 10.66 1.36
C ILE A 229 -8.52 10.81 2.76
N TYR A 230 -8.90 12.03 3.14
CA TYR A 230 -9.34 12.36 4.49
C TYR A 230 -10.84 12.12 4.67
N TRP A 231 -11.25 11.68 5.86
CA TRP A 231 -12.64 11.35 6.14
C TRP A 231 -13.07 11.58 7.59
N TYR A 232 -14.37 11.81 7.78
CA TYR A 232 -15.08 11.61 9.04
C TYR A 232 -16.13 10.51 8.89
N GLY A 233 -16.15 9.59 9.86
CA GLY A 233 -17.04 8.44 9.87
C GLY A 233 -17.98 8.46 11.08
N PRO A 234 -18.75 7.40 11.30
CA PRO A 234 -19.75 7.34 12.36
C PRO A 234 -19.18 7.45 13.78
N HIS A 235 -17.93 7.02 14.01
CA HIS A 235 -17.26 7.05 15.32
C HIS A 235 -16.29 8.24 15.44
N SER A 236 -15.45 8.48 14.42
CA SER A 236 -14.44 9.54 14.36
C SER A 236 -14.94 10.72 13.51
N HIS A 237 -15.81 11.57 14.08
CA HIS A 237 -16.41 12.73 13.39
C HIS A 237 -16.00 14.10 13.96
N ARG A 238 -15.00 14.15 14.85
CA ARG A 238 -14.48 15.37 15.47
C ARG A 238 -12.95 15.32 15.55
N GLY A 239 -12.31 16.49 15.59
CA GLY A 239 -10.85 16.61 15.71
C GLY A 239 -10.16 16.68 14.34
N ASP A 240 -8.92 16.19 14.24
CA ASP A 240 -8.25 16.05 12.94
C ASP A 240 -8.83 14.83 12.20
N PRO A 241 -9.20 14.96 10.90
CA PRO A 241 -9.74 13.85 10.14
C PRO A 241 -8.70 12.75 9.95
N ARG A 242 -9.18 11.50 9.97
CA ARG A 242 -8.37 10.35 9.61
C ARG A 242 -8.20 10.30 8.10
N ALA A 243 -7.24 9.51 7.64
CA ALA A 243 -7.01 9.33 6.21
C ALA A 243 -6.93 7.85 5.85
N ILE A 244 -7.48 7.49 4.69
CA ILE A 244 -7.09 6.28 3.97
C ILE A 244 -5.84 6.61 3.18
N ARG A 245 -4.84 5.73 3.23
CA ARG A 245 -3.72 5.76 2.30
C ARG A 245 -4.03 4.83 1.13
N LEU A 246 -3.86 5.33 -0.08
CA LEU A 246 -4.02 4.58 -1.30
C LEU A 246 -2.70 4.66 -2.08
N ASP A 247 -2.10 3.51 -2.37
CA ASP A 247 -0.83 3.40 -3.07
C ASP A 247 -1.04 2.66 -4.40
N ILE A 248 -0.58 3.24 -5.51
CA ILE A 248 -0.63 2.62 -6.84
C ILE A 248 0.76 2.48 -7.42
N ASN A 249 1.13 1.23 -7.70
CA ASN A 249 2.36 0.90 -8.39
C ASN A 249 2.11 0.70 -9.89
N ARG A 250 3.08 1.08 -10.72
CA ARG A 250 3.15 0.73 -12.14
C ARG A 250 4.22 -0.33 -12.39
N GLY A 251 4.06 -1.09 -13.48
CA GLY A 251 5.11 -1.97 -13.98
C GLY A 251 5.45 -3.13 -13.04
N GLU A 252 4.48 -3.63 -12.28
CA GLU A 252 4.63 -4.91 -11.58
C GLU A 252 4.42 -6.05 -12.58
N ALA A 253 5.34 -7.01 -12.60
CA ALA A 253 5.20 -8.22 -13.43
C ALA A 253 4.22 -9.17 -12.74
N LEU A 254 3.15 -9.55 -13.43
CA LEU A 254 2.17 -10.52 -12.91
C LEU A 254 2.62 -11.95 -13.25
N ALA A 255 2.63 -12.82 -12.25
CA ALA A 255 2.91 -14.25 -12.40
C ALA A 255 1.64 -15.07 -12.65
N PHE A 256 0.47 -14.52 -12.29
CA PHE A 256 -0.82 -15.17 -12.43
C PHE A 256 -1.87 -14.21 -12.98
N ASP A 257 -2.91 -14.77 -13.59
CA ASP A 257 -4.06 -13.98 -14.03
C ASP A 257 -4.83 -13.38 -12.84
N PRO A 258 -5.35 -12.15 -12.99
CA PRO A 258 -6.24 -11.54 -12.01
C PRO A 258 -7.44 -12.41 -11.64
N VAL A 259 -7.77 -12.47 -10.35
CA VAL A 259 -8.91 -13.22 -9.82
C VAL A 259 -10.00 -12.25 -9.38
N GLN A 260 -11.20 -12.36 -9.96
CA GLN A 260 -12.35 -11.59 -9.50
C GLN A 260 -12.84 -12.10 -8.14
N ARG A 261 -12.96 -11.21 -7.16
CA ARG A 261 -13.38 -11.54 -5.80
C ARG A 261 -14.42 -10.56 -5.28
N PRO A 262 -15.46 -11.03 -4.56
CA PRO A 262 -16.38 -10.15 -3.86
C PRO A 262 -15.66 -9.42 -2.72
N VAL A 263 -16.08 -8.19 -2.43
CA VAL A 263 -15.61 -7.41 -1.30
C VAL A 263 -16.48 -7.68 -0.08
N THR A 264 -15.84 -8.07 1.02
CA THR A 264 -16.50 -8.35 2.30
C THR A 264 -16.78 -7.04 3.04
N HIS A 265 -18.06 -6.79 3.31
CA HIS A 265 -18.54 -5.65 4.10
C HIS A 265 -19.50 -6.14 5.19
N PRO A 266 -18.98 -6.61 6.34
CA PRO A 266 -19.79 -7.34 7.33
C PRO A 266 -20.55 -6.41 8.28
N TYR A 267 -21.20 -5.38 7.72
CA TYR A 267 -21.93 -4.35 8.44
C TYR A 267 -23.40 -4.32 8.00
N SER A 268 -24.26 -3.71 8.82
CA SER A 268 -25.71 -3.74 8.62
C SER A 268 -26.18 -3.09 7.31
N ASP A 269 -25.37 -2.20 6.72
CA ASP A 269 -25.60 -1.51 5.45
C ASP A 269 -25.04 -2.26 4.22
N THR A 270 -24.60 -3.52 4.36
CA THR A 270 -24.07 -4.30 3.23
C THR A 270 -25.01 -4.39 2.03
N GLY A 271 -26.32 -4.28 2.24
CA GLY A 271 -27.31 -4.27 1.15
C GLY A 271 -27.21 -3.02 0.26
N ASP A 272 -26.71 -1.90 0.79
CA ASP A 272 -26.60 -0.64 0.07
C ASP A 272 -25.43 -0.65 -0.93
N LEU A 273 -24.38 -1.43 -0.64
CA LEU A 273 -23.23 -1.61 -1.54
C LEU A 273 -23.54 -2.57 -2.71
N GLY A 274 -24.58 -3.41 -2.57
CA GLY A 274 -24.89 -4.46 -3.53
C GLY A 274 -23.73 -5.45 -3.74
N GLU A 275 -23.71 -6.13 -4.88
CA GLU A 275 -22.62 -7.03 -5.26
C GLU A 275 -21.40 -6.23 -5.72
N THR A 276 -20.46 -5.98 -4.82
CA THR A 276 -19.18 -5.34 -5.13
C THR A 276 -18.11 -6.40 -5.30
N SER A 277 -17.41 -6.39 -6.44
CA SER A 277 -16.27 -7.26 -6.70
C SER A 277 -15.10 -6.50 -7.31
N TRP A 278 -13.89 -6.98 -7.06
CA TRP A 278 -12.65 -6.42 -7.59
C TRP A 278 -11.77 -7.47 -8.27
N PRO A 279 -11.09 -7.12 -9.38
CA PRO A 279 -9.92 -7.86 -9.83
C PRO A 279 -8.85 -7.79 -8.73
N CYS A 280 -8.39 -8.95 -8.27
CA CYS A 280 -7.40 -9.08 -7.22
C CYS A 280 -6.19 -9.89 -7.70
N TYR A 281 -5.05 -9.68 -7.06
CA TYR A 281 -3.91 -10.61 -7.14
C TYR A 281 -4.36 -12.01 -6.72
N ALA A 282 -3.82 -13.06 -7.36
CA ALA A 282 -3.94 -14.42 -6.83
C ALA A 282 -3.27 -14.51 -5.45
N LEU A 283 -3.74 -15.40 -4.58
CA LEU A 283 -3.16 -15.55 -3.22
C LEU A 283 -1.67 -15.86 -3.25
N GLU A 284 -1.26 -16.73 -4.18
CA GLU A 284 0.14 -17.12 -4.35
C GLU A 284 1.00 -15.94 -4.82
N GLU A 285 0.40 -15.01 -5.56
CA GLU A 285 1.07 -13.77 -5.96
C GLU A 285 1.31 -12.84 -4.77
N VAL A 286 0.28 -12.64 -3.95
CA VAL A 286 0.39 -11.84 -2.72
C VAL A 286 1.46 -12.45 -1.81
N MET A 287 1.45 -13.78 -1.65
CA MET A 287 2.45 -14.50 -0.87
C MET A 287 3.87 -14.31 -1.42
N ALA A 288 4.06 -14.43 -2.75
CA ALA A 288 5.36 -14.23 -3.39
C ALA A 288 5.87 -12.78 -3.21
N GLU A 289 5.01 -11.77 -3.31
CA GLU A 289 5.39 -10.37 -3.05
C GLU A 289 5.80 -10.14 -1.60
N LYS A 290 5.08 -10.75 -0.64
CA LYS A 290 5.42 -10.64 0.78
C LYS A 290 6.74 -11.32 1.09
N LEU A 291 6.95 -12.51 0.55
CA LEU A 291 8.19 -13.24 0.69
C LEU A 291 9.36 -12.41 0.15
N ARG A 292 9.25 -11.89 -1.08
CA ARG A 292 10.21 -10.95 -1.66
C ARG A 292 10.47 -9.74 -0.75
N ALA A 293 9.40 -9.15 -0.21
CA ALA A 293 9.51 -7.97 0.65
C ALA A 293 10.32 -8.21 1.93
N VAL A 294 10.09 -9.34 2.61
CA VAL A 294 10.76 -9.66 3.88
C VAL A 294 12.22 -10.10 3.69
N LEU A 295 12.57 -10.66 2.53
CA LEU A 295 13.92 -11.17 2.24
C LEU A 295 14.97 -10.09 1.92
N GLY A 296 14.64 -8.81 2.11
CA GLY A 296 15.62 -7.72 2.01
C GLY A 296 15.35 -6.72 0.90
N GLN A 297 14.20 -6.78 0.23
CA GLN A 297 13.77 -5.74 -0.70
C GLN A 297 13.69 -4.36 -0.01
N ARG A 298 13.00 -4.29 1.14
CA ARG A 298 12.62 -3.01 1.76
C ARG A 298 13.70 -2.46 2.67
N LYS A 299 13.84 -1.14 2.71
CA LYS A 299 14.70 -0.45 3.69
C LYS A 299 14.23 -0.67 5.13
N HIS A 300 12.92 -0.76 5.37
CA HIS A 300 12.34 -0.93 6.71
C HIS A 300 11.68 -2.29 6.89
N ALA A 301 11.78 -2.83 8.09
CA ALA A 301 11.14 -4.07 8.49
C ALA A 301 9.63 -3.84 8.62
N VAL A 302 8.84 -4.69 7.96
CA VAL A 302 7.37 -4.64 8.00
C VAL A 302 6.87 -5.98 8.53
N SER A 303 6.70 -6.05 9.84
CA SER A 303 6.29 -7.24 10.59
C SER A 303 4.94 -7.82 10.15
N ARG A 304 4.04 -6.97 9.64
CA ARG A 304 2.74 -7.37 9.08
C ARG A 304 2.91 -8.40 7.95
N ASP A 305 3.98 -8.33 7.17
CA ASP A 305 4.24 -9.33 6.12
C ASP A 305 4.67 -10.69 6.70
N LEU A 306 5.38 -10.73 7.83
CA LEU A 306 5.68 -12.01 8.51
C LEU A 306 4.41 -12.68 9.00
N TYR A 307 3.50 -11.92 9.62
CA TYR A 307 2.20 -12.42 10.03
C TYR A 307 1.42 -12.96 8.84
N ASP A 308 1.43 -12.22 7.73
CA ASP A 308 0.68 -12.61 6.55
C ASP A 308 1.22 -13.88 5.90
N ILE A 309 2.55 -14.03 5.81
CA ILE A 309 3.19 -15.25 5.31
C ILE A 309 2.82 -16.43 6.20
N HIS A 310 2.97 -16.30 7.52
CA HIS A 310 2.61 -17.35 8.48
C HIS A 310 1.14 -17.77 8.35
N PHE A 311 0.22 -16.81 8.33
CA PHE A 311 -1.20 -17.11 8.19
C PHE A 311 -1.51 -17.85 6.88
N LEU A 312 -0.94 -17.42 5.75
CA LEU A 312 -1.14 -18.08 4.47
C LEU A 312 -0.55 -19.50 4.43
N LEU A 313 0.55 -19.76 5.14
CA LEU A 313 1.10 -21.10 5.32
C LEU A 313 0.15 -22.00 6.11
N GLU A 314 -0.46 -21.49 7.19
CA GLU A 314 -1.44 -22.22 8.00
C GLU A 314 -2.72 -22.54 7.21
N GLN A 315 -3.13 -21.65 6.30
CA GLN A 315 -4.27 -21.89 5.40
C GLN A 315 -3.97 -22.87 4.24
N GLY A 316 -2.74 -23.40 4.15
CA GLY A 316 -2.39 -24.40 3.15
C GLY A 316 -2.20 -23.83 1.74
N ILE A 317 -1.63 -22.62 1.63
CA ILE A 317 -1.30 -22.02 0.33
C ILE A 317 -0.43 -22.95 -0.53
N ASP A 318 -0.63 -22.90 -1.86
CA ASP A 318 0.15 -23.68 -2.82
C ASP A 318 1.60 -23.16 -2.90
N LYS A 319 2.49 -23.84 -2.17
CA LYS A 319 3.91 -23.50 -2.05
C LYS A 319 4.66 -23.63 -3.37
N ASP A 320 4.26 -24.57 -4.23
CA ASP A 320 4.91 -24.80 -5.52
C ASP A 320 4.62 -23.64 -6.48
N ARG A 321 3.37 -23.16 -6.49
CA ARG A 321 3.00 -21.95 -7.25
C ARG A 321 3.70 -20.70 -6.71
N VAL A 322 3.80 -20.52 -5.40
CA VAL A 322 4.56 -19.40 -4.80
C VAL A 322 6.02 -19.44 -5.23
N ARG A 323 6.65 -20.63 -5.18
CA ARG A 323 8.04 -20.82 -5.61
C ARG A 323 8.23 -20.52 -7.10
N ALA A 324 7.29 -20.92 -7.95
CA ALA A 324 7.33 -20.65 -9.39
C ALA A 324 7.20 -19.15 -9.71
N ALA A 325 6.43 -18.39 -8.91
CA ALA A 325 6.23 -16.96 -9.11
C ALA A 325 7.40 -16.09 -8.63
N LEU A 326 8.11 -16.53 -7.58
CA LEU A 326 9.12 -15.71 -6.91
C LEU A 326 10.25 -15.21 -7.83
N PRO A 327 10.85 -16.01 -8.74
CA PRO A 327 11.91 -15.54 -9.63
C PRO A 327 11.50 -14.33 -10.48
N SER A 328 10.32 -14.38 -11.11
CA SER A 328 9.81 -13.27 -11.92
C SER A 328 9.58 -12.01 -11.08
N LYS A 329 9.14 -12.16 -9.83
CA LYS A 329 8.97 -11.02 -8.90
C LYS A 329 10.30 -10.40 -8.46
N LEU A 330 11.34 -11.19 -8.31
CA LEU A 330 12.70 -10.72 -8.00
C LEU A 330 13.32 -10.00 -9.19
N GLU A 331 13.27 -10.62 -10.37
CA GLU A 331 13.80 -10.06 -11.62
C GLU A 331 13.13 -8.72 -11.96
N ALA A 332 11.79 -8.64 -11.81
CA ALA A 332 11.05 -7.41 -12.06
C ALA A 332 11.53 -6.24 -11.20
N LYS A 333 12.23 -6.49 -10.09
CA LYS A 333 12.75 -5.48 -9.17
C LYS A 333 14.27 -5.41 -9.16
N GLU A 334 14.89 -6.00 -10.18
CA GLU A 334 16.34 -6.04 -10.39
C GLU A 334 17.09 -6.57 -9.15
N LEU A 335 16.41 -7.43 -8.38
CA LEU A 335 16.97 -8.08 -7.21
C LEU A 335 17.67 -9.35 -7.66
N SER A 336 18.99 -9.42 -7.50
CA SER A 336 19.70 -10.68 -7.69
C SER A 336 19.40 -11.62 -6.52
N ILE A 337 19.46 -12.92 -6.79
CA ILE A 337 19.27 -13.93 -5.75
C ILE A 337 20.32 -13.82 -4.64
N ASP A 338 21.52 -13.37 -5.00
CA ASP A 338 22.64 -13.08 -4.09
C ASP A 338 22.34 -11.89 -3.15
N THR A 339 21.37 -11.05 -3.50
CA THR A 339 20.92 -9.92 -2.67
C THR A 339 19.69 -10.22 -1.83
N VAL A 340 19.03 -11.35 -2.04
CA VAL A 340 17.75 -11.69 -1.40
C VAL A 340 17.85 -13.11 -0.85
N THR A 341 18.37 -13.20 0.38
CA THR A 341 18.64 -14.48 1.03
C THR A 341 17.91 -14.59 2.36
N ALA A 342 17.71 -15.83 2.82
CA ALA A 342 17.14 -16.07 4.15
C ALA A 342 18.05 -15.51 5.25
N GLU A 343 19.37 -15.45 5.03
CA GLU A 343 20.35 -14.94 6.00
C GLU A 343 20.16 -13.44 6.27
N ARG A 344 19.86 -12.64 5.23
CA ARG A 344 19.54 -11.21 5.39
C ARG A 344 18.29 -10.97 6.24
N LEU A 345 17.35 -11.91 6.23
CA LEU A 345 16.19 -11.84 7.14
C LEU A 345 16.67 -11.92 8.60
N VAL A 346 17.60 -12.81 8.92
CA VAL A 346 18.14 -13.00 10.29
C VAL A 346 18.79 -11.74 10.85
N GLU A 347 19.55 -11.03 10.03
CA GLU A 347 20.22 -9.78 10.42
C GLU A 347 19.23 -8.71 10.93
N ARG A 348 17.98 -8.79 10.47
CA ARG A 348 16.92 -7.82 10.74
C ARG A 348 15.89 -8.27 11.75
N LYS A 349 16.11 -9.42 12.41
CA LYS A 349 15.14 -10.00 13.37
C LYS A 349 14.66 -8.98 14.41
N ALA A 350 15.59 -8.24 15.02
CA ALA A 350 15.26 -7.25 16.04
C ALA A 350 14.42 -6.09 15.51
N GLU A 351 14.63 -5.65 14.26
CA GLU A 351 13.80 -4.63 13.61
C GLU A 351 12.37 -5.14 13.40
N PHE A 352 12.23 -6.38 12.91
CA PHE A 352 10.93 -7.01 12.72
C PHE A 352 10.19 -7.21 14.04
N GLU A 353 10.88 -7.62 15.10
CA GLU A 353 10.28 -7.79 16.43
C GLU A 353 9.81 -6.44 16.99
N SER A 354 10.63 -5.39 16.87
CA SER A 354 10.24 -4.04 17.28
C SER A 354 9.01 -3.55 16.49
N ASP A 355 8.99 -3.79 15.19
CA ASP A 355 7.88 -3.42 14.33
C ASP A 355 6.61 -4.22 14.64
N TRP A 356 6.73 -5.50 15.00
CA TRP A 356 5.62 -6.38 15.39
C TRP A 356 4.82 -5.78 16.53
N HIS A 357 5.52 -5.40 17.61
CA HIS A 357 4.91 -4.81 18.79
C HIS A 357 4.36 -3.40 18.57
N ARG A 358 4.88 -2.66 17.60
CA ARG A 358 4.45 -1.28 17.33
C ARG A 358 3.27 -1.22 16.35
N ASN A 359 3.33 -1.99 15.27
CA ASN A 359 2.52 -1.77 14.08
C ASN A 359 1.57 -2.93 13.73
N LEU A 360 1.67 -4.10 14.38
CA LEU A 360 0.79 -5.24 14.12
C LEU A 360 -0.18 -5.51 15.28
N VAL A 361 0.26 -5.39 16.54
CA VAL A 361 -0.52 -5.82 17.71
C VAL A 361 -1.91 -5.20 17.85
N HIS A 362 -2.11 -3.96 17.39
CA HIS A 362 -3.41 -3.28 17.47
C HIS A 362 -4.38 -3.71 16.35
N LEU A 363 -3.90 -4.44 15.34
CA LEU A 363 -4.67 -4.91 14.19
C LEU A 363 -5.15 -6.36 14.32
N VAL A 364 -4.78 -7.05 15.40
CA VAL A 364 -5.13 -8.46 15.65
C VAL A 364 -5.73 -8.55 17.05
N ALA A 365 -6.76 -9.38 17.21
CA ALA A 365 -7.29 -9.70 18.53
C ALA A 365 -6.16 -10.31 19.39
N ARG A 366 -6.01 -9.85 20.64
CA ARG A 366 -4.93 -10.29 21.52
C ARG A 366 -4.93 -11.82 21.72
N GLU A 367 -6.10 -12.43 21.77
CA GLU A 367 -6.28 -13.87 21.97
C GLU A 367 -5.90 -14.70 20.73
N ARG A 368 -5.84 -14.07 19.56
CA ARG A 368 -5.47 -14.70 18.28
C ARG A 368 -4.04 -14.37 17.86
N MET A 369 -3.33 -13.51 18.60
CA MET A 369 -2.00 -13.08 18.23
C MET A 369 -0.99 -14.22 18.49
N PRO A 370 -0.31 -14.74 17.45
CA PRO A 370 0.77 -15.70 17.66
C PRO A 370 2.00 -15.01 18.27
N GLU A 371 2.79 -15.78 19.02
CA GLU A 371 4.08 -15.32 19.53
C GLU A 371 5.05 -15.04 18.38
N PHE A 372 5.74 -13.89 18.44
CA PHE A 372 6.66 -13.47 17.37
C PHE A 372 7.68 -14.55 17.02
N GLU A 373 8.26 -15.22 18.01
CA GLU A 373 9.25 -16.28 17.80
C GLU A 373 8.70 -17.49 17.02
N VAL A 374 7.42 -17.81 17.20
CA VAL A 374 6.76 -18.91 16.48
C VAL A 374 6.64 -18.53 15.00
N VAL A 375 6.10 -17.35 14.72
CA VAL A 375 5.94 -16.79 13.37
C VAL A 375 7.30 -16.67 12.69
N TRP A 376 8.27 -16.06 13.37
CA TRP A 376 9.62 -15.86 12.87
C TRP A 376 10.25 -17.17 12.42
N ARG A 377 10.23 -18.18 13.29
CA ARG A 377 10.85 -19.48 13.01
C ARG A 377 10.18 -20.20 11.84
N GLU A 378 8.87 -20.11 11.71
CA GLU A 378 8.16 -20.71 10.58
C GLU A 378 8.49 -20.00 9.26
N VAL A 379 8.39 -18.67 9.23
CA VAL A 379 8.68 -17.87 8.04
C VAL A 379 10.14 -18.04 7.61
N TYR A 380 11.08 -18.03 8.56
CA TYR A 380 12.49 -18.25 8.27
C TYR A 380 12.74 -19.64 7.70
N ARG A 381 12.18 -20.70 8.31
CA ARG A 381 12.29 -22.07 7.78
C ARG A 381 11.71 -22.18 6.36
N TYR A 382 10.56 -21.55 6.13
CA TYR A 382 9.93 -21.53 4.82
C TYR A 382 10.82 -20.84 3.78
N ALA A 383 11.38 -19.67 4.13
CA ALA A 383 12.32 -18.94 3.30
C ALA A 383 13.55 -19.81 2.93
N GLN A 384 14.20 -20.45 3.91
CA GLN A 384 15.36 -21.32 3.67
C GLN A 384 15.08 -22.47 2.68
N GLN A 385 13.85 -22.98 2.66
CA GLN A 385 13.48 -24.13 1.83
C GLN A 385 13.00 -23.76 0.42
N ASN A 386 12.58 -22.51 0.21
CA ASN A 386 11.82 -22.11 -0.97
C ASN A 386 12.40 -20.89 -1.70
N VAL A 387 13.35 -20.20 -1.09
CA VAL A 387 14.15 -19.17 -1.74
C VAL A 387 15.43 -19.86 -2.18
N PRO A 388 15.78 -19.83 -3.48
CA PRO A 388 17.02 -20.45 -3.90
C PRO A 388 18.20 -19.76 -3.21
N GLY A 389 19.02 -20.54 -2.50
CA GLY A 389 20.36 -20.12 -2.10
C GLY A 389 21.33 -20.36 -3.25
N GLU A 390 22.53 -19.78 -3.18
CA GLU A 390 23.62 -20.09 -4.11
C GLU A 390 23.74 -21.62 -4.27
N GLY A 391 23.48 -22.12 -5.47
CA GLY A 391 23.63 -23.51 -5.87
C GLY A 391 24.72 -23.65 -6.90
#